data_AF-A0A1J7C452-F1
#
_entry.id   AF-A0A1J7C452-F1
#
_cell.length_a   1.000
_cell.length_b   1.000
_cell.length_c   1.000
_cell.angle_alpha   90.00
_cell.angle_beta   90.00
_cell.angle_gamma   90.00
#
_symmetry.space_group_name_H-M   'P 1'
#
loop_
_entity.id
_entity.type
_entity.pdbx_description
1 polymer ?
#
loop_
_entity_poly.entity_id
_entity_poly.type
_entity_poly.pdbx_seq_one_letter_code
_entity_poly.pdbx_strand_id
1 'polypeptide(L)'
;MTQGDSSALSSDLTPLVDVKEHVQGFLQVREAHRRELIDDYVELIADLIRDCGEARQVDLAARLGVSQPMVAKMLKRLVAAGLVEQQPYRGIFLTAEGEALAHESRMRHQIVESFLLALGVSPET
;
A
#
# COMPACT_ATOMS: atom_id res chain seq x y z
N MET A 1 -55.04 -10.48 37.35
CA MET A 1 -54.00 -11.51 37.22
C MET A 1 -53.91 -11.91 35.76
N THR A 2 -52.95 -11.35 35.04
CA THR A 2 -52.40 -11.89 33.79
C THR A 2 -50.93 -11.51 33.80
N GLN A 3 -50.09 -12.47 34.22
CA GLN A 3 -48.65 -12.50 33.91
C GLN A 3 -48.53 -12.29 32.39
N GLY A 4 -47.65 -11.45 31.87
CA GLY A 4 -46.22 -11.44 32.13
C GLY A 4 -45.53 -11.92 30.85
N ASP A 5 -45.73 -11.22 29.73
CA ASP A 5 -44.96 -11.44 28.50
C ASP A 5 -43.61 -10.73 28.63
N SER A 6 -42.73 -11.37 29.38
CA SER A 6 -41.29 -11.16 29.32
C SER A 6 -40.73 -12.31 28.47
N SER A 7 -40.45 -12.09 27.18
CA SER A 7 -39.47 -12.86 26.38
C SER A 7 -39.61 -12.60 24.87
N ALA A 8 -39.17 -11.43 24.40
CA ALA A 8 -38.66 -11.22 23.04
C ALA A 8 -38.11 -9.79 23.03
N LEU A 9 -36.81 -9.55 23.26
CA LEU A 9 -35.80 -9.61 22.21
C LEU A 9 -34.42 -9.76 22.89
N SER A 10 -34.04 -10.99 23.22
CA SER A 10 -32.65 -11.31 23.51
C SER A 10 -31.92 -11.62 22.20
N SER A 11 -30.84 -10.86 21.97
CA SER A 11 -29.68 -11.22 21.16
C SER A 11 -29.87 -11.47 19.66
N ASP A 12 -29.95 -10.38 18.89
CA ASP A 12 -29.31 -10.33 17.56
C ASP A 12 -27.78 -10.21 17.75
N LEU A 13 -27.20 -11.24 18.37
CA LEU A 13 -25.76 -11.45 18.34
C LEU A 13 -25.50 -12.30 17.10
N THR A 14 -25.24 -11.65 15.96
CA THR A 14 -24.54 -12.32 14.86
C THR A 14 -23.31 -13.00 15.48
N PRO A 15 -23.19 -14.34 15.43
CA PRO A 15 -22.10 -15.02 16.10
C PRO A 15 -20.78 -14.49 15.53
N LEU A 16 -19.84 -14.14 16.41
CA LEU A 16 -18.50 -13.78 15.99
C LEU A 16 -17.90 -14.96 15.22
N VAL A 17 -17.44 -14.70 14.00
CA VAL A 17 -16.76 -15.70 13.13
C VAL A 17 -15.63 -16.37 13.91
N ASP A 18 -15.36 -17.64 13.63
CA ASP A 18 -14.32 -18.43 14.29
C ASP A 18 -12.99 -17.67 14.38
N VAL A 19 -12.33 -17.78 15.54
CA VAL A 19 -11.12 -17.00 15.85
C VAL A 19 -10.03 -17.21 14.81
N LYS A 20 -9.88 -18.44 14.27
CA LYS A 20 -8.86 -18.71 13.25
C LYS A 20 -9.22 -18.04 11.93
N GLU A 21 -10.47 -18.13 11.51
CA GLU A 21 -10.96 -17.49 10.28
C GLU A 21 -10.82 -15.96 10.35
N HIS A 22 -11.19 -15.35 11.48
CA HIS A 22 -11.01 -13.92 11.72
C HIS A 22 -9.53 -13.51 11.61
N VAL A 23 -8.63 -14.24 12.27
CA VAL A 23 -7.19 -13.93 12.26
C VAL A 23 -6.63 -14.03 10.84
N GLN A 24 -6.96 -15.09 10.09
CA GLN A 24 -6.46 -15.27 8.72
C GLN A 24 -6.93 -14.13 7.79
N GLY A 25 -8.20 -13.74 7.87
CA GLY A 25 -8.72 -12.61 7.09
C GLY A 25 -7.95 -11.31 7.37
N PHE A 26 -7.73 -10.97 8.64
CA PHE A 26 -6.96 -9.77 9.00
C PHE A 26 -5.49 -9.84 8.55
N LEU A 27 -4.87 -11.02 8.57
CA LEU A 27 -3.50 -11.19 8.09
C LEU A 27 -3.40 -10.96 6.58
N GLN A 28 -4.32 -11.53 5.81
CA GLN A 28 -4.34 -11.40 4.35
C GLN A 28 -4.51 -9.94 3.92
N VAL A 29 -5.45 -9.21 4.51
CA VAL A 29 -5.67 -7.78 4.21
C VAL A 29 -4.42 -6.95 4.53
N ARG A 30 -3.78 -7.21 5.68
CA ARG A 30 -2.55 -6.51 6.09
C ARG A 30 -1.36 -6.85 5.20
N GLU A 31 -1.32 -8.05 4.62
CA GLU A 31 -0.29 -8.44 3.68
C GLU A 31 -0.50 -7.78 2.32
N ALA A 32 -1.72 -7.81 1.79
CA ALA A 32 -2.08 -7.15 0.55
C ALA A 32 -1.76 -5.65 0.60
N HIS A 33 -2.22 -4.97 1.65
CA HIS A 33 -1.95 -3.55 1.84
C HIS A 33 -0.45 -3.23 2.01
N ARG A 34 0.32 -4.15 2.61
CA ARG A 34 1.77 -3.96 2.72
C ARG A 34 2.46 -4.07 1.36
N ARG A 35 2.02 -5.00 0.51
CA ARG A 35 2.58 -5.18 -0.84
C ARG A 35 2.27 -3.96 -1.70
N GLU A 36 1.02 -3.49 -1.68
CA GLU A 36 0.58 -2.23 -2.31
C GLU A 36 1.50 -1.06 -1.91
N LEU A 37 1.69 -0.82 -0.61
CA LEU A 37 2.57 0.25 -0.15
C LEU A 37 4.03 0.07 -0.55
N ILE A 38 4.52 -1.16 -0.71
CA ILE A 38 5.90 -1.37 -1.19
C ILE A 38 5.99 -0.98 -2.66
N ASP A 39 5.07 -1.49 -3.49
CA ASP A 39 4.99 -1.22 -4.93
C ASP A 39 4.88 0.30 -5.18
N ASP A 40 3.98 0.99 -4.49
CA ASP A 40 3.80 2.46 -4.58
C ASP A 40 5.09 3.23 -4.30
N TYR A 41 5.82 2.84 -3.25
CA TYR A 41 7.03 3.54 -2.84
C TYR A 41 8.18 3.29 -3.82
N VAL A 42 8.41 2.05 -4.25
CA VAL A 42 9.52 1.77 -5.17
C VAL A 42 9.26 2.40 -6.55
N GLU A 43 8.01 2.41 -7.01
CA GLU A 43 7.63 3.06 -8.26
C GLU A 43 7.83 4.58 -8.18
N LEU A 44 7.37 5.21 -7.10
CA LEU A 44 7.55 6.65 -6.93
C LEU A 44 9.02 7.06 -6.76
N ILE A 45 9.83 6.25 -6.07
CA ILE A 45 11.27 6.49 -5.97
C ILE A 45 11.91 6.41 -7.37
N ALA A 46 11.57 5.40 -8.17
CA ALA A 46 12.07 5.27 -9.55
C ALA A 46 11.69 6.50 -10.40
N ASP A 47 10.48 7.02 -10.23
CA ASP A 47 9.99 8.20 -10.94
C ASP A 47 10.73 9.48 -10.56
N LEU A 48 10.89 9.72 -9.27
CA LEU A 48 11.65 10.87 -8.78
C LEU A 48 13.11 10.82 -9.25
N ILE A 49 13.74 9.65 -9.25
CA ILE A 49 15.10 9.49 -9.75
C ILE A 49 15.16 9.77 -11.26
N ARG A 50 14.23 9.23 -12.04
CA ARG A 50 14.19 9.46 -13.50
C ARG A 50 13.97 10.93 -13.85
N ASP A 51 13.02 11.58 -13.19
CA ASP A 51 12.54 12.90 -13.58
C ASP A 51 13.30 14.05 -12.90
N CYS A 52 13.85 13.82 -11.70
CA CYS A 52 14.55 14.83 -10.90
C CYS A 52 16.01 14.48 -10.58
N GLY A 53 16.47 13.27 -10.89
CA GLY A 53 17.84 12.80 -10.61
C GLY A 53 18.06 12.28 -9.18
N GLU A 54 17.13 12.54 -8.25
CA GLU A 54 17.20 12.11 -6.86
C GLU A 54 15.80 11.97 -6.25
N ALA A 55 15.64 11.05 -5.30
CA ALA A 55 14.43 10.96 -4.49
C ALA A 55 14.69 11.49 -3.07
N ARG A 56 13.88 12.45 -2.63
CA ARG A 56 13.93 12.98 -1.25
C ARG A 56 12.68 12.60 -0.47
N GLN A 57 12.84 12.44 0.83
CA GLN A 57 11.75 12.10 1.74
C GLN A 57 10.61 13.12 1.74
N VAL A 58 10.92 14.41 1.55
CA VAL A 58 9.92 15.48 1.48
C VAL A 58 9.04 15.36 0.24
N ASP A 59 9.63 14.96 -0.90
CA ASP A 59 8.92 14.80 -2.16
C ASP A 59 8.04 13.54 -2.13
N LEU A 60 8.54 12.46 -1.53
CA LEU A 60 7.76 11.25 -1.27
C LEU A 60 6.54 11.56 -0.41
N ALA A 61 6.72 12.29 0.70
CA ALA A 61 5.62 12.64 1.60
C ALA A 61 4.55 13.48 0.88
N ALA A 62 4.98 14.48 0.12
CA ALA A 62 4.09 15.36 -0.63
C ALA A 62 3.29 14.60 -1.70
N ARG A 63 3.95 13.73 -2.49
CA ARG A 63 3.32 13.00 -3.60
C ARG A 63 2.44 11.84 -3.15
N LEU A 64 2.78 11.18 -2.04
CA LEU A 64 1.96 10.11 -1.46
C LEU A 64 0.85 10.63 -0.53
N GLY A 65 0.81 11.94 -0.26
CA GLY A 65 -0.18 12.52 0.65
C GLY A 65 -0.05 12.04 2.11
N VAL A 66 1.15 11.65 2.54
CA VAL A 66 1.41 11.13 3.90
C VAL A 66 2.39 12.00 4.67
N SER A 67 2.41 11.85 5.99
CA SER A 67 3.38 12.57 6.83
C SER A 67 4.81 12.06 6.64
N GLN A 68 5.81 12.94 6.77
CA GLN A 68 7.22 12.55 6.69
C GLN A 68 7.61 11.43 7.69
N PRO A 69 7.11 11.38 8.95
CA PRO A 69 7.37 10.25 9.84
C PRO A 69 6.87 8.90 9.31
N MET A 70 5.75 8.88 8.58
CA MET A 70 5.28 7.65 7.92
C MET A 70 6.23 7.22 6.81
N VAL A 71 6.70 8.17 5.98
CA VAL A 71 7.73 7.89 4.97
C VAL A 71 9.01 7.35 5.62
N ALA A 72 9.47 7.96 6.72
CA ALA A 72 10.65 7.50 7.44
C ALA A 72 10.50 6.03 7.90
N LYS A 73 9.32 5.71 8.45
CA LYS A 73 8.99 4.36 8.88
C LYS A 73 8.99 3.39 7.71
N MET A 74 8.44 3.79 6.56
CA MET A 74 8.39 2.94 5.37
C MET A 74 9.77 2.73 4.76
N LEU A 75 10.59 3.78 4.64
CA LEU A 75 11.97 3.69 4.15
C LEU A 75 12.82 2.73 4.99
N LYS A 76 12.68 2.76 6.32
CA LYS A 76 13.34 1.76 7.19
C LYS A 76 12.95 0.33 6.85
N ARG A 77 11.70 0.09 6.47
CA ARG A 77 11.21 -1.24 6.07
C ARG A 77 11.74 -1.65 4.70
N LEU A 78 11.79 -0.72 3.74
CA LEU A 78 12.33 -0.97 2.41
C LEU A 78 13.84 -1.26 2.45
N VAL A 79 14.58 -0.54 3.30
CA VAL A 79 16.00 -0.83 3.58
C VAL A 79 16.15 -2.22 4.20
N ALA A 80 15.34 -2.56 5.21
CA ALA A 80 15.37 -3.89 5.82
C ALA A 80 14.97 -5.02 4.84
N ALA A 81 14.20 -4.70 3.81
CA ALA A 81 13.81 -5.61 2.74
C ALA A 81 14.83 -5.65 1.58
N GLY A 82 15.91 -4.86 1.62
CA GLY A 82 16.92 -4.83 0.56
C GLY A 82 16.51 -4.11 -0.72
N LEU A 83 15.41 -3.35 -0.71
CA LEU A 83 14.86 -2.69 -1.91
C LEU A 83 15.39 -1.27 -2.11
N VAL A 84 15.88 -0.64 -1.03
CA VAL A 84 16.26 0.78 -1.02
C VAL A 84 17.55 0.97 -0.23
N GLU A 85 18.38 1.90 -0.69
CA GLU A 85 19.53 2.42 0.04
C GLU A 85 19.39 3.93 0.30
N GLN A 86 19.77 4.35 1.50
CA GLN A 86 19.84 5.78 1.85
C GLN A 86 21.30 6.21 1.91
N GLN A 87 21.65 7.21 1.09
CA GLN A 87 22.99 7.76 1.05
C GLN A 87 23.02 9.11 1.77
N PRO A 88 23.93 9.30 2.76
CA PRO A 88 24.08 10.59 3.43
C PRO A 88 24.26 11.72 2.42
N TYR A 89 23.47 12.78 2.58
CA TYR A 89 23.49 13.99 1.73
C TYR A 89 23.14 13.78 0.24
N ARG A 90 22.76 12.57 -0.17
CA ARG A 90 22.55 12.21 -1.59
C ARG A 90 21.14 11.69 -1.91
N GLY A 91 20.33 11.45 -0.88
CA GLY A 91 18.93 11.03 -1.05
C GLY A 91 18.73 9.52 -0.96
N ILE A 92 17.63 9.07 -1.56
CA ILE A 92 17.12 7.70 -1.51
C ILE A 92 17.31 7.08 -2.90
N PHE A 93 17.85 5.86 -2.95
CA PHE A 93 18.10 5.12 -4.19
C PHE A 93 17.50 3.72 -4.10
N LEU A 94 17.12 3.16 -5.25
CA LEU A 94 16.74 1.76 -5.35
C LEU A 94 17.99 0.88 -5.42
N THR A 95 17.90 -0.31 -4.84
CA THR A 95 18.84 -1.40 -5.17
C THR A 95 18.44 -2.03 -6.50
N ALA A 96 19.25 -2.95 -7.03
CA ALA A 96 18.88 -3.72 -8.21
C ALA A 96 17.55 -4.49 -8.02
N GLU A 97 17.29 -5.01 -6.81
CA GLU A 97 16.02 -5.68 -6.47
C GLU A 97 14.85 -4.69 -6.43
N GLY A 98 15.07 -3.49 -5.86
CA GLY A 98 14.08 -2.42 -5.87
C GLY A 98 13.74 -1.91 -7.26
N GLU A 99 14.73 -1.76 -8.15
CA GLU A 99 14.53 -1.38 -9.54
C GLU A 99 13.72 -2.43 -10.30
N ALA A 100 14.05 -3.71 -10.12
CA ALA A 100 13.30 -4.80 -10.74
C ALA A 100 11.83 -4.81 -10.29
N LEU A 101 11.58 -4.63 -8.98
CA LEU A 101 10.22 -4.56 -8.44
C LEU A 101 9.44 -3.34 -8.96
N ALA A 102 10.08 -2.17 -8.98
CA ALA A 102 9.47 -0.95 -9.53
C ALA A 102 9.11 -1.12 -11.01
N HIS A 103 10.00 -1.75 -11.79
CA HIS A 103 9.74 -2.04 -13.20
C HIS A 103 8.56 -3.00 -13.38
N GLU A 104 8.48 -4.07 -12.59
CA GLU A 104 7.37 -5.02 -12.66
C GLU A 104 6.04 -4.36 -12.28
N SER A 105 6.02 -3.57 -11.20
CA SER A 105 4.85 -2.79 -10.77
C SER A 105 4.34 -1.89 -11.89
N ARG A 106 5.26 -1.10 -12.46
CA ARG A 106 4.96 -0.22 -13.60
C ARG A 106 4.38 -0.98 -14.79
N MET A 107 4.99 -2.11 -15.16
CA MET A 107 4.50 -2.91 -16.28
C MET A 107 3.07 -3.38 -16.03
N ARG A 108 2.75 -3.83 -14.81
CA ARG A 108 1.38 -4.21 -14.42
C ARG A 108 0.42 -3.02 -14.53
N HIS A 109 0.80 -1.85 -14.03
CA HIS A 109 0.00 -0.63 -14.14
C HIS A 109 -0.26 -0.23 -15.60
N GLN A 110 0.77 -0.21 -16.45
CA GLN A 110 0.64 0.14 -17.87
C GLN A 110 -0.27 -0.81 -18.64
N ILE A 111 -0.26 -2.11 -18.31
CA ILE A 111 -1.16 -3.09 -18.92
C ILE A 111 -2.61 -2.75 -18.59
N VAL A 112 -2.92 -2.49 -17.32
CA VAL A 112 -4.28 -2.16 -16.88
C VAL A 112 -4.72 -0.82 -17.48
N GLU A 113 -3.86 0.20 -17.44
CA GLU A 113 -4.12 1.52 -18.03
C GLU A 113 -4.41 1.40 -19.53
N SER A 114 -3.54 0.73 -20.28
CA SER A 114 -3.72 0.53 -21.73
C SER A 114 -5.00 -0.22 -22.06
N PHE A 115 -5.36 -1.21 -21.24
CA PHE A 115 -6.61 -1.94 -21.38
C PHE A 115 -7.83 -1.03 -21.14
N LEU A 116 -7.83 -0.21 -20.10
CA LEU A 116 -8.92 0.71 -19.80
C LEU A 116 -9.06 1.80 -20.87
N LEU A 117 -7.95 2.35 -21.37
CA LEU A 117 -7.95 3.28 -22.50
C LEU A 117 -8.54 2.63 -23.76
N ALA A 118 -8.21 1.37 -24.03
CA ALA A 118 -8.78 0.63 -25.16
C ALA A 118 -10.30 0.39 -25.02
N LEU A 119 -10.82 0.35 -23.80
CA LEU A 119 -12.27 0.31 -23.52
C LEU A 119 -12.95 1.68 -23.63
N GLY A 120 -12.19 2.77 -23.85
CA GLY A 120 -12.71 4.13 -24.00
C GLY A 120 -12.84 4.91 -22.69
N VAL A 121 -12.18 4.47 -21.61
CA VAL A 121 -12.05 5.28 -20.39
C VAL A 121 -11.14 6.47 -20.71
N SER A 122 -11.58 7.69 -20.36
CA SER A 122 -10.76 8.90 -20.59
C SER A 122 -9.58 8.96 -19.60
N PRO A 123 -8.40 9.45 -20.03
CA PRO A 123 -7.21 9.55 -19.18
C PRO A 123 -7.32 10.59 -18.05
N GLU A 124 -8.34 11.45 -18.08
CA GLU A 124 -8.61 12.45 -17.06
C GLU A 124 -9.82 12.01 -16.24
N THR A 125 -9.59 11.69 -14.96
CA THR A 125 -10.64 11.68 -13.92
C THR A 125 -10.10 12.41 -12.70
#